data_AF-A0A0U1KMH8-F1
#
_entry.id   AF-A0A0U1KMH8-F1
#
_cell.length_a   1.000
_cell.length_b   1.000
_cell.length_c   1.000
_cell.angle_alpha   90.00
_cell.angle_beta   90.00
_cell.angle_gamma   90.00
#
_symmetry.space_group_name_H-M   'P 1'
#
loop_
_entity.id
_entity.type
_entity.pdbx_description
1 polymer ?
#
loop_
_entity_poly.entity_id
_entity_poly.type
_entity_poly.pdbx_seq_one_letter_code
_entity_poly.pdbx_strand_id
1 'polypeptide(L)'
;MFGQFDQKAKDIVYIGEAEDCYKRLKQHNARKEFWNVALVVVSKTNTFTKAHVKYLEHHCYFKAKEVNRFEVENDTVPTKPFITEPMHADLMDDFDTMRTLISTLGYPLFEEVHAVKSDEEKLICKGKLADATGAYTDEGLVVYKGSLANIDETRTAGNWIINMRQKLLNSGIL
;
A
#
# COMPACT_ATOMS: atom_id res chain seq x y z
N MET A 1 -7.01 -6.63 -3.75
CA MET A 1 -6.22 -7.66 -4.46
C MET A 1 -4.78 -7.23 -4.40
N PHE A 2 -3.89 -8.13 -4.02
CA PHE A 2 -2.48 -7.87 -3.81
C PHE A 2 -1.66 -8.67 -4.81
N GLY A 3 -0.48 -8.16 -5.14
CA GLY A 3 0.43 -8.79 -6.06
C GLY A 3 1.77 -8.09 -6.11
N GLN A 4 2.69 -8.66 -6.88
CA GLN A 4 4.04 -8.13 -7.05
C GLN A 4 4.31 -7.92 -8.54
N PHE A 5 5.11 -6.90 -8.84
CA PHE A 5 5.58 -6.65 -10.20
C PHE A 5 7.08 -6.43 -10.16
N ASP A 6 7.83 -7.20 -10.96
CA ASP A 6 9.28 -7.27 -10.85
C ASP A 6 9.97 -5.90 -10.99
N GLN A 7 9.35 -4.99 -11.76
CA GLN A 7 9.88 -3.66 -12.03
C GLN A 7 9.56 -2.61 -10.96
N LYS A 8 8.66 -2.89 -10.01
CA LYS A 8 8.18 -1.93 -9.00
C LYS A 8 8.70 -2.25 -7.61
N ALA A 9 9.24 -1.24 -6.93
CA ALA A 9 9.84 -1.38 -5.60
C ALA A 9 8.83 -1.75 -4.52
N LYS A 10 7.57 -1.36 -4.70
CA LYS A 10 6.47 -1.66 -3.79
C LYS A 10 5.59 -2.77 -4.38
N ASP A 11 5.00 -3.55 -3.49
CA ASP A 11 3.92 -4.45 -3.85
C ASP A 11 2.71 -3.64 -4.36
N ILE A 12 1.92 -4.24 -5.25
CA ILE A 12 0.78 -3.61 -5.89
C ILE A 12 -0.50 -3.99 -5.15
N VAL A 13 -1.40 -3.02 -5.02
CA VAL A 13 -2.75 -3.24 -4.54
C VAL A 13 -3.80 -2.67 -5.50
N TYR A 14 -4.85 -3.44 -5.75
CA TYR A 14 -6.09 -2.98 -6.36
C TYR A 14 -7.22 -3.03 -5.33
N ILE A 15 -7.96 -1.93 -5.21
CA ILE A 15 -9.09 -1.77 -4.29
C ILE A 15 -10.34 -1.59 -5.13
N GLY A 16 -11.38 -2.39 -4.89
CA GLY A 16 -12.57 -2.35 -5.73
C GLY A 16 -13.84 -2.78 -5.02
N GLU A 17 -14.98 -2.27 -5.48
CA GLU A 17 -16.30 -2.75 -5.08
C GLU A 17 -16.80 -3.93 -5.94
N ALA A 18 -17.71 -4.72 -5.39
CA ALA A 18 -18.50 -5.70 -6.11
C ALA A 18 -19.84 -6.01 -5.41
N GLU A 19 -20.92 -6.11 -6.17
CA GLU A 19 -22.19 -6.72 -5.72
C GLU A 19 -22.08 -8.27 -5.68
N ASP A 20 -21.34 -8.86 -6.63
CA ASP A 20 -21.05 -10.29 -6.70
C ASP A 20 -19.53 -10.48 -6.78
N CYS A 21 -18.93 -10.83 -5.63
CA CYS A 21 -17.50 -11.01 -5.49
C CYS A 21 -16.96 -12.13 -6.39
N TYR A 22 -17.71 -13.21 -6.60
CA TYR A 22 -17.26 -14.33 -7.43
C TYR A 22 -17.16 -13.91 -8.90
N LYS A 23 -18.19 -13.26 -9.43
CA LYS A 23 -18.14 -12.70 -10.80
C LYS A 23 -17.02 -11.69 -10.96
N ARG A 24 -16.80 -10.84 -9.96
CA ARG A 24 -15.73 -9.84 -9.97
C ARG A 24 -14.34 -10.48 -10.01
N LEU A 25 -14.11 -11.48 -9.17
CA LEU A 25 -12.85 -12.23 -9.15
C LEU A 25 -12.59 -12.94 -10.48
N LYS A 26 -13.60 -13.58 -11.07
CA LYS A 26 -13.47 -14.23 -12.39
C LYS A 26 -13.11 -13.22 -13.49
N GLN A 27 -13.71 -12.03 -13.47
CA GLN A 27 -13.38 -10.97 -14.42
C GLN A 27 -11.93 -10.50 -14.28
N HIS A 28 -11.46 -10.30 -13.04
CA HIS A 28 -10.08 -9.88 -12.79
C HIS A 28 -9.07 -10.98 -13.11
N ASN A 29 -9.37 -12.25 -12.80
CA ASN A 29 -8.53 -13.39 -13.18
C ASN A 29 -8.29 -13.46 -14.70
N ALA A 30 -9.28 -13.06 -15.51
CA ALA A 30 -9.17 -13.06 -16.96
C ALA A 30 -8.48 -11.82 -17.55
N ARG A 31 -8.30 -10.74 -16.77
CA ARG A 31 -7.91 -9.42 -17.30
C ARG A 31 -6.71 -8.77 -16.60
N LYS A 32 -6.38 -9.19 -15.39
CA LYS A 32 -5.29 -8.63 -14.57
C LYS A 32 -4.39 -9.77 -14.14
N GLU A 33 -3.14 -9.71 -14.56
CA GLU A 33 -2.15 -10.77 -14.30
C GLU A 33 -1.33 -10.54 -13.03
N PHE A 34 -1.34 -9.33 -12.46
CA PHE A 34 -0.43 -8.99 -11.36
C PHE A 34 -0.79 -9.63 -10.01
N TRP A 35 -2.06 -10.01 -9.79
CA TRP A 35 -2.54 -10.36 -8.47
C TRP A 35 -2.42 -11.85 -8.17
N ASN A 36 -2.02 -12.19 -6.96
CA ASN A 36 -1.93 -13.57 -6.46
C ASN A 36 -2.83 -13.81 -5.24
N VAL A 37 -3.21 -12.74 -4.52
CA VAL A 37 -4.05 -12.82 -3.32
C VAL A 37 -5.20 -11.82 -3.40
N ALA A 38 -6.39 -12.27 -3.03
CA ALA A 38 -7.57 -11.41 -2.89
C ALA A 38 -8.11 -11.49 -1.47
N LEU A 39 -8.12 -10.34 -0.78
CA LEU A 39 -8.90 -10.16 0.44
C LEU A 39 -10.27 -9.59 0.04
N VAL A 40 -11.33 -10.22 0.54
CA VAL A 40 -12.72 -9.85 0.23
C VAL A 40 -13.44 -9.60 1.55
N VAL A 41 -14.05 -8.42 1.68
CA VAL A 41 -14.89 -8.07 2.82
C VAL A 41 -16.35 -8.11 2.38
N VAL A 42 -17.18 -8.80 3.15
CA VAL A 42 -18.62 -8.95 2.89
C VAL A 42 -19.41 -8.64 4.16
N SER A 43 -20.56 -7.99 4.00
CA SER A 43 -21.51 -7.79 5.11
C SER A 43 -22.27 -9.08 5.38
N LYS A 44 -22.24 -9.57 6.63
CA LYS A 44 -22.99 -10.75 7.05
C LYS A 44 -24.51 -10.53 7.06
N THR A 45 -24.93 -9.30 7.29
CA THR A 45 -26.34 -8.89 7.45
C THR A 45 -26.93 -8.27 6.19
N ASN A 46 -26.17 -8.24 5.09
CA ASN A 46 -26.55 -7.58 3.84
C ASN A 46 -27.02 -6.13 4.03
N THR A 47 -26.42 -5.42 5.00
CA THR A 47 -26.76 -4.05 5.37
C THR A 47 -26.15 -3.01 4.44
N PHE A 48 -25.10 -3.39 3.69
CA PHE A 48 -24.42 -2.49 2.78
C PHE A 48 -25.22 -2.27 1.50
N THR A 49 -25.72 -1.05 1.34
CA THR A 49 -26.21 -0.55 0.05
C THR A 49 -25.04 -0.14 -0.86
N LYS A 50 -25.34 0.11 -2.14
CA LYS A 50 -24.35 0.58 -3.12
C LYS A 50 -23.63 1.88 -2.69
N ALA A 51 -24.30 2.77 -1.96
CA ALA A 51 -23.69 3.98 -1.45
C ALA A 51 -22.62 3.69 -0.39
N HIS A 52 -22.88 2.72 0.50
CA HIS A 52 -21.92 2.29 1.53
C HIS A 52 -20.65 1.73 0.90
N VAL A 53 -20.80 0.75 0.00
CA VAL A 53 -19.63 0.08 -0.62
C VAL A 53 -18.80 1.06 -1.45
N LYS A 54 -19.43 1.97 -2.20
CA LYS A 54 -18.72 3.02 -2.93
C LYS A 54 -17.98 4.00 -2.02
N TYR A 55 -18.58 4.35 -0.88
CA TYR A 55 -17.92 5.21 0.10
C TYR A 55 -16.68 4.53 0.70
N LEU A 56 -16.78 3.26 1.09
CA LEU A 56 -15.66 2.48 1.60
C LEU A 56 -14.58 2.28 0.54
N GLU A 57 -14.94 1.97 -0.71
CA GLU A 57 -13.98 1.87 -1.82
C GLU A 57 -13.20 3.18 -1.99
N HIS A 58 -13.90 4.32 -2.00
CA HIS A 58 -13.28 5.64 -2.04
C HIS A 58 -12.35 5.86 -0.83
N HIS A 59 -12.84 5.64 0.39
CA HIS A 59 -12.06 5.86 1.61
C HIS A 59 -10.79 4.98 1.63
N CYS A 60 -10.93 3.68 1.38
CA CYS A 60 -9.80 2.74 1.30
C CYS A 60 -8.81 3.13 0.20
N TYR A 61 -9.28 3.55 -0.97
CA TYR A 61 -8.41 3.99 -2.06
C TYR A 61 -7.53 5.18 -1.66
N PHE A 62 -8.13 6.22 -1.08
CA PHE A 62 -7.39 7.39 -0.66
C PHE A 62 -6.50 7.12 0.56
N LYS A 63 -6.97 6.32 1.53
CA LYS A 63 -6.15 5.97 2.69
C LYS A 63 -4.93 5.13 2.30
N ALA A 64 -5.09 4.17 1.38
CA ALA A 64 -3.96 3.38 0.87
C ALA A 64 -2.93 4.26 0.15
N LYS A 65 -3.38 5.27 -0.63
CA LYS A 65 -2.50 6.25 -1.28
C LYS A 65 -1.79 7.16 -0.28
N GLU A 66 -2.50 7.60 0.76
CA GLU A 66 -1.96 8.43 1.84
C GLU A 66 -0.84 7.70 2.61
N VAL A 67 -1.12 6.46 3.02
CA VAL A 67 -0.17 5.58 3.73
C VAL A 67 1.00 5.19 2.82
N ASN A 68 0.76 5.04 1.52
CA ASN A 68 1.78 4.84 0.49
C ASN A 68 2.67 3.60 0.74
N ARG A 69 2.12 2.56 1.38
CA ARG A 69 2.82 1.30 1.65
C ARG A 69 2.81 0.35 0.45
N PHE A 70 1.70 0.36 -0.29
CA PHE A 70 1.52 -0.37 -1.55
C PHE A 70 1.32 0.64 -2.69
N GLU A 71 1.70 0.25 -3.91
CA GLU A 71 1.34 1.02 -5.09
C GLU A 71 -0.10 0.72 -5.49
N VAL A 72 -0.96 1.74 -5.46
CA VAL A 72 -2.39 1.60 -5.77
C VAL A 72 -2.62 1.64 -7.28
N GLU A 73 -3.05 0.52 -7.85
CA GLU A 73 -3.21 0.34 -9.30
C GLU A 73 -4.67 0.07 -9.69
N ASN A 74 -5.47 1.13 -9.64
CA ASN A 74 -6.83 1.13 -10.17
C ASN A 74 -6.88 1.82 -11.54
N ASP A 75 -7.73 1.31 -12.44
CA ASP A 75 -7.96 1.92 -13.76
C ASP A 75 -8.68 3.28 -13.65
N THR A 76 -9.41 3.50 -12.56
CA THR A 76 -10.16 4.73 -12.28
C THR A 76 -10.05 5.11 -10.80
N VAL A 77 -10.16 6.42 -10.52
CA VAL A 77 -10.33 6.93 -9.15
C VAL A 77 -11.78 6.69 -8.71
N PRO A 78 -12.03 5.99 -7.59
CA PRO A 78 -13.38 5.80 -7.09
C PRO A 78 -14.07 7.12 -6.75
N THR A 79 -15.37 7.21 -7.01
CA THR A 79 -16.15 8.44 -6.72
C THR A 79 -16.62 8.45 -5.27
N LYS A 80 -16.65 9.64 -4.63
CA LYS A 80 -17.21 9.81 -3.29
C LYS A 80 -18.72 10.00 -3.37
N PRO A 81 -19.55 9.03 -2.95
CA PRO A 81 -20.99 9.26 -2.86
C PRO A 81 -21.32 10.20 -1.70
N PHE A 82 -22.45 10.89 -1.79
CA PHE A 82 -23.03 11.57 -0.64
C PHE A 82 -23.62 10.54 0.32
N ILE A 83 -23.33 10.69 1.61
CA ILE A 83 -23.89 9.88 2.70
C ILE A 83 -24.26 10.80 3.87
N THR A 84 -25.16 10.34 4.72
CA THR A 84 -25.53 11.07 5.95
C THR A 84 -24.46 10.91 7.02
N GLU A 85 -24.41 11.82 7.98
CA GLU A 85 -23.45 11.76 9.10
C GLU A 85 -23.54 10.45 9.91
N PRO A 86 -24.74 9.91 10.25
CA PRO A 86 -24.83 8.62 10.93
C PRO A 86 -24.23 7.49 10.11
N MET A 87 -24.52 7.44 8.80
CA MET A 87 -23.92 6.43 7.91
C MET A 87 -22.40 6.57 7.83
N HIS A 88 -21.88 7.81 7.87
CA HIS A 88 -20.45 8.05 7.88
C HIS A 88 -19.80 7.42 9.12
N ALA A 89 -20.37 7.64 10.30
CA ALA A 89 -19.88 7.07 11.55
C ALA A 89 -19.86 5.53 11.48
N ASP A 90 -20.96 4.90 11.07
CA ASP A 90 -21.06 3.44 10.94
C ASP A 90 -19.97 2.88 10.00
N LEU A 91 -19.74 3.54 8.86
CA LEU A 91 -18.74 3.10 7.88
C LEU A 91 -17.30 3.29 8.35
N MET A 92 -17.04 4.23 9.27
CA MET A 92 -15.70 4.36 9.87
C MET A 92 -15.43 3.25 10.88
N ASP A 93 -16.44 2.82 11.64
CA ASP A 93 -16.32 1.65 12.53
C ASP A 93 -16.09 0.37 11.72
N ASP A 94 -16.81 0.21 10.60
CA ASP A 94 -16.58 -0.88 9.65
C ASP A 94 -15.16 -0.82 9.07
N PHE A 95 -14.68 0.38 8.71
CA PHE A 95 -13.33 0.58 8.19
C PHE A 95 -12.24 0.21 9.21
N ASP A 96 -12.38 0.61 10.47
CA ASP A 96 -11.42 0.25 11.51
C ASP A 96 -11.37 -1.27 11.76
N THR A 97 -12.53 -1.92 11.69
CA THR A 97 -12.62 -3.39 11.73
C THR A 97 -11.91 -4.02 10.53
N MET A 98 -12.18 -3.53 9.32
CA MET A 98 -11.51 -3.97 8.09
C MET A 98 -9.99 -3.79 8.19
N ARG A 99 -9.51 -2.61 8.63
CA ARG A 99 -8.09 -2.32 8.81
C ARG A 99 -7.44 -3.37 9.70
N THR A 100 -8.00 -3.59 10.88
CA THR A 100 -7.46 -4.52 11.88
C THR A 100 -7.36 -5.95 11.32
N LEU A 101 -8.43 -6.42 10.67
CA LEU A 101 -8.46 -7.76 10.09
C LEU A 101 -7.47 -7.94 8.93
N ILE A 102 -7.38 -6.94 8.04
CA ILE A 102 -6.49 -6.98 6.87
C ILE A 102 -5.02 -6.98 7.33
N SER A 103 -4.66 -6.17 8.33
CA SER A 103 -3.33 -6.20 8.94
C SER A 103 -3.01 -7.53 9.61
N THR A 104 -3.95 -8.09 10.36
CA THR A 104 -3.79 -9.39 11.04
C THR A 104 -3.54 -10.53 10.05
N LEU A 105 -4.06 -10.42 8.83
CA LEU A 105 -3.81 -11.38 7.74
C LEU A 105 -2.46 -11.18 7.04
N GLY A 106 -1.60 -10.27 7.54
CA GLY A 106 -0.28 -9.99 6.99
C GLY A 106 -0.27 -8.94 5.88
N TYR A 107 -1.38 -8.21 5.68
CA TYR A 107 -1.49 -7.15 4.68
C TYR A 107 -1.79 -5.81 5.36
N PRO A 108 -0.82 -5.14 6.00
CA PRO A 108 -1.01 -3.87 6.71
C PRO A 108 -1.25 -2.67 5.76
N LEU A 109 -2.26 -2.76 4.90
CA LEU A 109 -2.55 -1.85 3.79
C LEU A 109 -2.80 -0.40 4.23
N PHE A 110 -3.41 -0.22 5.40
CA PHE A 110 -3.80 1.09 5.92
C PHE A 110 -2.99 1.52 7.16
N GLU A 111 -1.89 0.83 7.44
CA GLU A 111 -0.99 1.15 8.56
C GLU A 111 0.23 1.89 8.04
N GLU A 112 0.51 3.04 8.66
CA GLU A 112 1.74 3.77 8.42
C GLU A 112 2.93 2.91 8.83
N VAL A 113 4.01 2.97 8.05
CA VAL A 113 5.28 2.35 8.44
C VAL A 113 5.69 3.00 9.75
N HIS A 114 5.71 2.21 10.82
CA HIS A 114 5.95 2.73 12.16
C HIS A 114 7.21 3.59 12.17
N ALA A 115 7.05 4.87 12.47
CA ALA A 115 8.17 5.71 12.85
C ALA A 115 8.71 5.13 14.15
N VAL A 116 9.90 4.55 14.05
CA VAL A 116 10.72 4.07 15.15
C VAL A 116 10.61 5.02 16.34
N LYS A 117 10.30 4.48 17.53
CA LYS A 117 10.27 5.27 18.77
C LYS A 117 11.65 5.91 18.96
N SER A 118 11.67 7.13 19.47
CA SER A 118 12.86 7.99 19.56
C SER A 118 14.07 7.39 20.30
N ASP A 119 13.88 6.29 21.03
CA ASP A 119 14.90 5.59 21.83
C ASP A 119 15.60 4.42 21.13
N GLU A 120 15.20 4.02 19.91
CA GLU A 120 15.90 2.93 19.20
C GLU A 120 17.18 3.44 18.51
N GLU A 121 18.19 2.56 18.42
CA GLU A 121 19.48 2.86 17.81
C GLU A 121 19.32 3.26 16.34
N LYS A 122 19.63 4.53 16.03
CA LYS A 122 19.64 5.04 14.67
C LYS A 122 20.86 4.54 13.91
N LEU A 123 20.62 3.95 12.74
CA LEU A 123 21.64 3.61 11.76
C LEU A 123 21.94 4.83 10.90
N ILE A 124 23.24 5.07 10.69
CA ILE A 124 23.72 6.19 9.90
C ILE A 124 24.58 5.64 8.76
N CYS A 125 24.28 6.06 7.53
CA CYS A 125 25.06 5.75 6.35
C CYS A 125 25.59 7.05 5.74
N LYS A 126 26.91 7.21 5.71
CA LYS A 126 27.58 8.38 5.14
C LYS A 126 28.51 7.99 4.00
N GLY A 127 28.48 8.77 2.94
CA GLY A 127 29.37 8.69 1.80
C GLY A 127 29.63 10.08 1.22
N LYS A 128 30.21 10.15 0.02
CA LYS A 128 30.57 11.43 -0.59
C LYS A 128 29.37 12.37 -0.81
N LEU A 129 28.28 11.81 -1.34
CA LEU A 129 27.00 12.51 -1.58
C LEU A 129 25.82 11.78 -0.92
N ALA A 130 26.12 10.78 -0.09
CA ALA A 130 25.12 10.01 0.64
C ALA A 130 25.15 10.42 2.10
N ASP A 131 24.00 10.76 2.66
CA ASP A 131 23.80 11.03 4.07
C ASP A 131 22.39 10.55 4.43
N ALA A 132 22.31 9.34 4.96
CA ALA A 132 21.05 8.68 5.23
C ALA A 132 21.00 8.23 6.69
N THR A 133 19.83 8.37 7.28
CA THR A 133 19.56 7.84 8.62
C THR A 133 18.34 6.94 8.55
N GLY A 134 18.36 5.85 9.31
CA GLY A 134 17.25 4.92 9.44
C GLY A 134 17.29 4.19 10.75
N ALA A 135 16.39 3.25 10.94
CA ALA A 135 16.45 2.29 12.05
C ALA A 135 15.73 1.00 11.67
N TYR A 136 16.09 -0.08 12.38
CA TYR A 136 15.40 -1.35 12.24
C TYR A 136 14.08 -1.31 12.99
N THR A 137 13.03 -1.76 12.31
CA THR A 137 11.73 -2.08 12.88
C THR A 137 11.51 -3.59 12.78
N ASP A 138 10.43 -4.07 13.39
CA ASP A 138 9.97 -5.46 13.22
C ASP A 138 9.67 -5.81 11.74
N GLU A 139 9.46 -4.80 10.89
CA GLU A 139 9.19 -4.93 9.46
C GLU A 139 10.44 -4.79 8.56
N GLY A 140 11.62 -4.52 9.17
CA GLY A 140 12.88 -4.31 8.47
C GLY A 140 13.46 -2.91 8.63
N LEU A 141 14.39 -2.54 7.74
CA LEU A 141 15.09 -1.25 7.80
C LEU A 141 14.21 -0.13 7.21
N VAL A 142 13.87 0.86 8.04
CA VAL A 142 13.17 2.07 7.60
C VAL A 142 14.17 3.19 7.41
N VAL A 143 14.20 3.79 6.22
CA VAL A 143 15.02 4.96 5.89
C VAL A 143 14.19 6.22 6.07
N TYR A 144 14.71 7.18 6.84
CA TYR A 144 13.98 8.40 7.16
C TYR A 144 13.95 9.39 5.99
N LYS A 145 12.85 10.13 5.91
CA LYS A 145 12.65 11.22 4.94
C LYS A 145 13.79 12.23 5.02
N GLY A 146 14.27 12.67 3.85
CA GLY A 146 15.38 13.62 3.74
C GLY A 146 16.76 12.96 3.68
N SER A 147 16.82 11.62 3.80
CA SER A 147 18.04 10.86 3.52
C SER A 147 18.49 11.04 2.06
N LEU A 148 19.79 11.14 1.85
CA LEU A 148 20.43 11.34 0.56
C LEU A 148 21.18 10.09 0.11
N ALA A 149 21.13 9.79 -1.18
CA ALA A 149 21.86 8.70 -1.79
C ALA A 149 22.68 9.20 -2.99
N ASN A 150 23.82 8.57 -3.25
CA ASN A 150 24.58 8.84 -4.46
C ASN A 150 23.87 8.19 -5.65
N ILE A 151 23.46 8.98 -6.64
CA ILE A 151 22.72 8.51 -7.83
C ILE A 151 23.65 7.86 -8.86
N ASP A 152 24.89 8.33 -8.94
CA ASP A 152 25.88 7.78 -9.86
C ASP A 152 26.41 6.44 -9.35
N GLU A 153 26.45 5.46 -10.24
CA GLU A 153 26.97 4.12 -9.97
C GLU A 153 28.49 4.09 -10.17
N THR A 154 29.20 3.41 -9.28
CA THR A 154 30.64 3.16 -9.46
C THR A 154 30.86 2.09 -10.53
N ARG A 155 32.01 2.13 -11.22
CA ARG A 155 32.37 1.12 -12.24
C ARG A 155 32.40 -0.33 -11.71
N THR A 156 32.55 -0.52 -10.40
CA THR A 156 32.56 -1.82 -9.73
C THR A 156 31.20 -2.23 -9.16
N ALA A 157 30.13 -1.45 -9.42
CA ALA A 157 28.79 -1.80 -8.97
C ALA A 157 28.33 -3.10 -9.66
N GLY A 158 27.99 -4.11 -8.87
CA GLY A 158 27.44 -5.35 -9.40
C GLY A 158 26.00 -5.15 -9.90
N ASN A 159 25.56 -6.00 -10.84
CA ASN A 159 24.23 -5.94 -11.47
C ASN A 159 23.08 -5.87 -10.45
N TRP A 160 23.23 -6.51 -9.28
CA TRP A 160 22.22 -6.45 -8.22
C TRP A 160 21.97 -5.03 -7.72
N ILE A 161 23.03 -4.24 -7.47
CA ILE A 161 22.90 -2.84 -7.01
C ILE A 161 22.31 -1.97 -8.12
N ILE A 162 22.76 -2.17 -9.36
CA ILE A 162 22.28 -1.43 -10.54
C ILE A 162 20.78 -1.65 -10.70
N ASN A 163 20.34 -2.91 -10.74
CA ASN A 163 18.93 -3.26 -10.90
C ASN A 163 18.08 -2.77 -9.72
N MET A 164 18.56 -2.89 -8.48
CA MET A 164 17.88 -2.37 -7.29
C MET A 164 17.71 -0.85 -7.37
N ARG A 165 18.75 -0.11 -7.79
CA ARG A 165 18.69 1.35 -7.93
C ARG A 165 17.72 1.77 -9.01
N GLN A 166 17.77 1.14 -10.19
CA GLN A 166 16.81 1.41 -11.27
C GLN A 166 15.38 1.15 -10.82
N LYS A 167 15.13 0.08 -10.06
CA LYS A 167 13.81 -0.22 -9.49
C LYS A 167 13.30 0.89 -8.56
N LEU A 168 14.18 1.43 -7.71
CA LEU A 168 13.86 2.54 -6.80
C LEU A 168 13.60 3.86 -7.55
N LEU A 169 14.40 4.17 -8.57
CA LEU A 169 14.23 5.35 -9.43
C LEU A 169 12.90 5.28 -10.20
N ASN A 170 12.61 4.15 -10.83
CA ASN A 170 11.34 3.93 -11.56
C ASN A 170 10.11 4.04 -10.65
N SER A 171 10.29 3.79 -9.35
CA SER A 171 9.23 3.89 -8.33
C SER A 171 9.17 5.26 -7.67
N GLY A 172 10.01 6.22 -8.07
CA GLY A 172 10.08 7.58 -7.50
C GLY A 172 10.49 7.61 -6.02
N ILE A 173 11.19 6.58 -5.55
CA ILE A 173 11.72 6.50 -4.18
C ILE A 173 13.10 7.17 -4.09
N LEU A 174 13.92 6.98 -5.14
CA LEU A 174 15.20 7.67 -5.35
C LEU A 174 15.06 8.75 -6.41
#